data_AF-A0A1V6HDC7-F1
#
_entry.id   AF-A0A1V6HDC7-F1
#
_cell.length_a   1.000
_cell.length_b   1.000
_cell.length_c   1.000
_cell.angle_alpha   90.00
_cell.angle_beta   90.00
_cell.angle_gamma   90.00
#
_symmetry.space_group_name_H-M   'P 1'
#
loop_
_entity.id
_entity.type
_entity.pdbx_description
1 polymer ?
#
loop_
_entity_poly.entity_id
_entity_poly.type
_entity_poly.pdbx_seq_one_letter_code
_entity_poly.pdbx_strand_id
1 'polypeptide(L)'
;MKLGDFLNTLARKSNMEGNEELLSLLSNSALAQIEMPETLASQFDNSLMSLEGAKNNPAVLNHFKPIILKAADEKFSILAEKYGFSDEVLTEKSTYKKFDILEAKLEEKIKAIEAKASKTNSAEKEAEYQKQITEMQKKLSDLADARKAEVDSVKQMYENQITEMHVKTLLTSKKYATKDLPIDVNVQVARTLLDAKLKQSGAILVRDADGTLKLKQAANPEMDYVDAGYKPVTFADFADKTLAESKLLDVSPETPPAPRHQQQPPQTIPGNSVNRGKFDAALQSSMADLTN
;
A
#
# COMPACT_ATOMS: atom_id res chain seq x y z
N MET A 1 -0.77 31.43 -2.73
CA MET A 1 0.45 30.61 -2.88
C MET A 1 0.83 30.54 -4.36
N LYS A 2 2.12 30.36 -4.71
CA LYS A 2 2.50 30.16 -6.13
C LYS A 2 2.22 28.71 -6.55
N LEU A 3 2.00 28.50 -7.85
CA LEU A 3 1.75 27.17 -8.41
C LEU A 3 2.92 26.21 -8.17
N GLY A 4 4.15 26.70 -8.28
CA GLY A 4 5.36 25.93 -7.93
C GLY A 4 5.36 25.45 -6.47
N ASP A 5 5.00 26.32 -5.52
CA ASP A 5 4.90 25.96 -4.10
C ASP A 5 3.80 24.94 -3.84
N PHE A 6 2.67 25.05 -4.56
CA PHE A 6 1.56 24.12 -4.46
C PHE A 6 1.92 22.72 -4.97
N LEU A 7 2.54 22.64 -6.14
CA LEU A 7 3.01 21.36 -6.71
C LEU A 7 4.04 20.71 -5.80
N ASN A 8 4.91 21.51 -5.17
CA ASN A 8 5.87 21.01 -4.18
C ASN A 8 5.15 20.45 -2.93
N THR A 9 4.13 21.14 -2.39
CA THR A 9 3.32 20.61 -1.28
C THR A 9 2.61 19.30 -1.64
N LEU A 10 2.08 19.17 -2.86
CA LEU A 10 1.50 17.92 -3.35
C LEU A 10 2.56 16.81 -3.47
N ALA A 11 3.76 17.13 -3.96
CA ALA A 11 4.88 16.21 -4.02
C ALA A 11 5.20 15.61 -2.64
N ARG A 12 5.20 16.47 -1.60
CA ARG A 12 5.38 16.03 -0.21
C ARG A 12 4.27 15.12 0.26
N LYS A 13 3.01 15.51 0.02
CA LYS A 13 1.83 14.73 0.45
C LYS A 13 1.79 13.34 -0.21
N SER A 14 2.29 13.22 -1.44
CA SER A 14 2.34 11.97 -2.22
C SER A 14 3.69 11.25 -2.19
N ASN A 15 4.67 11.71 -1.39
CA ASN A 15 6.01 11.13 -1.30
C ASN A 15 6.76 11.05 -2.65
N MET A 16 6.61 12.08 -3.50
CA MET A 16 7.19 12.17 -4.83
C MET A 16 8.35 13.18 -4.92
N GLU A 17 8.86 13.67 -3.80
CA GLU A 17 9.90 14.73 -3.75
C GLU A 17 11.20 14.36 -4.49
N GLY A 18 11.49 13.06 -4.65
CA GLY A 18 12.66 12.56 -5.39
C GLY A 18 12.40 12.21 -6.86
N ASN A 19 11.22 12.49 -7.40
CA ASN A 19 10.91 12.15 -8.79
C ASN A 19 11.61 13.13 -9.77
N GLU A 20 12.48 12.63 -10.64
CA GLU A 20 13.30 13.44 -11.55
C GLU A 20 12.48 14.27 -12.55
N GLU A 21 11.37 13.74 -13.06
CA GLU A 21 10.48 14.45 -13.99
C GLU A 21 9.77 15.61 -13.29
N LEU A 22 9.33 15.40 -12.04
CA LEU A 22 8.72 16.43 -11.22
C LEU A 22 9.73 17.52 -10.85
N LEU A 23 10.96 17.15 -10.47
CA LEU A 23 12.03 18.11 -10.18
C LEU A 23 12.39 18.95 -11.42
N SER A 24 12.42 18.34 -12.60
CA SER A 24 12.61 19.03 -13.87
C SER A 24 11.47 20.03 -14.15
N LEU A 25 10.22 19.62 -13.93
CA LEU A 25 9.05 20.49 -14.09
C LEU A 25 9.07 21.66 -13.09
N LEU A 26 9.36 21.40 -11.82
CA LEU A 26 9.43 22.40 -10.74
C LEU A 26 10.59 23.39 -10.93
N SER A 27 11.62 23.02 -11.69
CA SER A 27 12.74 23.91 -12.06
C SER A 27 12.36 24.98 -13.09
N ASN A 28 11.15 24.91 -13.67
CA ASN A 28 10.66 25.91 -14.61
C ASN A 28 10.22 27.19 -13.88
N SER A 29 10.95 28.29 -14.11
CA SER A 29 10.72 29.60 -13.48
C SER A 29 9.35 30.20 -13.79
N ALA A 30 8.67 29.79 -14.88
CA ALA A 30 7.33 30.24 -15.20
C ALA A 30 6.28 29.79 -14.17
N LEU A 31 6.48 28.63 -13.52
CA LEU A 31 5.56 28.11 -12.51
C LEU A 31 5.60 28.91 -11.20
N ALA A 32 6.72 29.59 -10.93
CA ALA A 32 6.86 30.49 -9.79
C ALA A 32 6.13 31.83 -9.99
N GLN A 33 5.78 32.17 -11.24
CA GLN A 33 5.07 33.42 -11.56
C GLN A 33 3.55 33.26 -11.53
N ILE A 34 3.04 32.03 -11.67
CA ILE A 34 1.61 31.76 -11.65
C ILE A 34 1.11 31.74 -10.20
N GLU A 35 0.17 32.63 -9.91
CA GLU A 35 -0.45 32.76 -8.60
C GLU A 35 -1.73 31.92 -8.54
N MET A 36 -1.84 31.02 -7.55
CA MET A 36 -3.05 30.25 -7.37
C MET A 36 -4.12 31.05 -6.64
N PRO A 37 -5.39 30.97 -7.08
CA PRO A 37 -6.52 31.46 -6.31
C PRO A 37 -6.55 30.83 -4.92
N GLU A 38 -6.69 31.65 -3.89
CA GLU A 38 -6.64 31.24 -2.48
C GLU A 38 -7.80 30.30 -2.09
N THR A 39 -8.96 30.47 -2.73
CA THR A 39 -10.11 29.57 -2.60
C THR A 39 -9.80 28.16 -3.10
N LEU A 40 -9.03 28.03 -4.18
CA LEU A 40 -8.63 26.73 -4.72
C LEU A 40 -7.55 26.08 -3.84
N ALA A 41 -6.54 26.86 -3.43
CA ALA A 41 -5.49 26.40 -2.53
C ALA A 41 -6.05 25.83 -1.22
N SER A 42 -6.96 26.59 -0.58
CA SER A 42 -7.59 26.18 0.67
C SER A 42 -8.50 24.96 0.53
N GLN A 43 -9.18 24.78 -0.61
CA GLN A 43 -9.94 23.56 -0.87
C GLN A 43 -9.03 22.33 -0.90
N PHE A 44 -7.89 22.39 -1.61
CA PHE A 44 -6.96 21.27 -1.68
C PHE A 44 -6.30 20.97 -0.32
N ASP A 45 -5.95 21.99 0.45
CA ASP A 45 -5.36 21.78 1.76
C ASP A 45 -6.32 21.15 2.77
N ASN A 46 -7.61 21.47 2.68
CA ASN A 46 -8.63 20.91 3.57
C ASN A 46 -9.15 19.53 3.13
N SER A 47 -9.02 19.18 1.85
CA SER A 47 -9.52 17.90 1.31
C SER A 47 -8.45 16.83 1.12
N LEU A 48 -7.17 17.20 1.00
CA LEU A 48 -6.07 16.27 0.81
C LEU A 48 -5.20 16.13 2.05
N MET A 49 -5.11 14.91 2.54
CA MET A 49 -4.25 14.53 3.65
C MET A 49 -2.99 13.82 3.15
N SER A 50 -1.84 14.05 3.77
CA SER A 50 -0.63 13.27 3.49
C SER A 50 -0.81 11.83 3.99
N LEU A 51 -0.05 10.89 3.44
CA LEU A 51 -0.04 9.50 3.92
C LEU A 51 0.25 9.42 5.43
N GLU A 52 1.21 10.21 5.91
CA GLU A 52 1.57 10.25 7.33
C GLU A 52 0.47 10.88 8.19
N GLY A 53 -0.19 11.93 7.69
CA GLY A 53 -1.36 12.51 8.32
C GLY A 53 -2.49 11.49 8.44
N ALA A 54 -2.70 10.67 7.40
CA ALA A 54 -3.75 9.65 7.36
C ALA A 54 -3.54 8.54 8.39
N LYS A 55 -2.30 8.06 8.52
CA LYS A 55 -1.94 7.03 9.52
C LYS A 55 -2.23 7.49 10.95
N ASN A 56 -2.06 8.77 11.22
CA ASN A 56 -2.22 9.36 12.54
C ASN A 56 -3.57 10.06 12.74
N ASN A 57 -4.49 9.97 11.77
CA ASN A 57 -5.78 10.64 11.83
C ASN A 57 -6.80 9.84 12.66
N PRO A 58 -7.31 10.37 13.78
CA PRO A 58 -8.26 9.65 14.62
C PRO A 58 -9.58 9.33 13.93
N ALA A 59 -10.08 10.20 13.04
CA ALA A 59 -11.34 9.96 12.33
C ALA A 59 -11.22 8.79 11.34
N VAL A 60 -10.09 8.73 10.62
CA VAL A 60 -9.77 7.59 9.73
C VAL A 60 -9.63 6.30 10.55
N LEU A 61 -8.83 6.33 11.62
CA LEU A 61 -8.66 5.17 12.49
C LEU A 61 -9.97 4.68 13.10
N ASN A 62 -10.82 5.58 13.58
CA ASN A 62 -12.10 5.24 14.20
C ASN A 62 -13.14 4.73 13.20
N HIS A 63 -13.08 5.16 11.94
CA HIS A 63 -13.94 4.62 10.90
C HIS A 63 -13.54 3.20 10.51
N PHE A 64 -12.24 2.96 10.30
CA PHE A 64 -11.76 1.70 9.77
C PHE A 64 -11.59 0.62 10.86
N LYS A 65 -11.13 0.96 12.07
CA LYS A 65 -10.90 -0.04 13.15
C LYS A 65 -12.10 -0.98 13.39
N PRO A 66 -13.35 -0.49 13.55
CA PRO A 66 -14.50 -1.36 13.76
C PRO A 66 -14.80 -2.23 12.54
N ILE A 67 -14.64 -1.70 11.33
CA ILE A 67 -14.86 -2.44 10.08
C ILE A 67 -13.89 -3.61 9.98
N ILE A 68 -12.63 -3.38 10.32
CA ILE A 68 -11.57 -4.40 10.29
C ILE A 68 -11.74 -5.45 11.37
N LEU A 69 -12.10 -5.02 12.58
CA LEU A 69 -12.16 -5.92 13.73
C LEU A 69 -13.51 -6.65 13.85
N LYS A 70 -14.47 -6.36 12.96
CA LYS A 70 -15.82 -6.91 13.00
C LYS A 70 -15.85 -8.44 12.99
N ALA A 71 -15.07 -9.08 12.13
CA ALA A 71 -15.03 -10.55 12.03
C ALA A 71 -14.53 -11.20 13.33
N ALA A 72 -13.48 -10.64 13.93
CA ALA A 72 -12.98 -11.04 15.24
C ALA A 72 -14.03 -10.83 16.34
N ASP A 73 -14.70 -9.68 16.34
CA ASP A 73 -15.77 -9.33 17.28
C ASP A 73 -16.94 -10.31 17.23
N GLU A 74 -17.37 -10.71 16.03
CA GLU A 74 -18.42 -11.71 15.82
C GLU A 74 -17.99 -13.06 16.40
N LYS A 75 -16.75 -13.51 16.14
CA LYS A 75 -16.26 -14.77 16.70
C LYS A 75 -16.14 -14.74 18.22
N PHE A 76 -15.66 -13.64 18.80
CA PHE A 76 -15.61 -13.50 20.26
C PHE A 76 -17.00 -13.53 20.87
N SER A 77 -17.99 -12.93 20.21
CA SER A 77 -19.39 -12.99 20.66
C SER A 77 -19.94 -14.42 20.62
N ILE A 78 -19.71 -15.17 19.52
CA ILE A 78 -20.10 -16.59 19.40
C ILE A 78 -19.43 -17.44 20.49
N LEU A 79 -18.15 -17.20 20.76
CA LEU A 79 -17.42 -17.93 21.81
C LEU A 79 -17.95 -17.58 23.21
N ALA A 80 -18.23 -16.31 23.47
CA ALA A 80 -18.79 -15.87 24.73
C ALA A 80 -20.16 -16.50 25.00
N GLU A 81 -21.04 -16.57 23.99
CA GLU A 81 -22.33 -17.28 24.05
C GLU A 81 -22.16 -18.75 24.34
N LYS A 82 -21.27 -19.42 23.59
CA LYS A 82 -20.99 -20.85 23.77
C LYS A 82 -20.54 -21.19 25.20
N TYR A 83 -19.86 -20.28 25.90
CA TYR A 83 -19.26 -20.55 27.21
C TYR A 83 -19.97 -19.87 28.39
N GLY A 84 -21.03 -19.10 28.11
CA GLY A 84 -21.84 -18.41 29.12
C GLY A 84 -21.15 -17.19 29.71
N PHE A 85 -20.39 -16.45 28.90
CA PHE A 85 -19.69 -15.21 29.26
C PHE A 85 -20.15 -14.02 28.37
N SER A 86 -21.33 -14.14 27.75
CA SER A 86 -21.82 -13.17 26.76
C SER A 86 -21.92 -11.76 27.31
N ASP A 87 -22.43 -11.61 28.54
CA ASP A 87 -22.78 -10.30 29.08
C ASP A 87 -21.54 -9.41 29.27
N GLU A 88 -20.42 -10.00 29.70
CA GLU A 88 -19.16 -9.29 29.91
C GLU A 88 -18.43 -8.99 28.59
N VAL A 89 -18.59 -9.83 27.57
CA VAL A 89 -17.93 -9.66 26.27
C VAL A 89 -18.72 -8.75 25.32
N LEU A 90 -20.05 -8.79 25.37
CA LEU A 90 -20.93 -7.98 24.52
C LEU A 90 -20.97 -6.51 24.94
N THR A 91 -20.67 -6.21 26.21
CA THR A 91 -20.66 -4.83 26.74
C THR A 91 -19.35 -4.08 26.48
N GLU A 92 -18.26 -4.80 26.20
CA GLU A 92 -16.97 -4.21 25.83
C GLU A 92 -16.98 -3.76 24.37
N LYS A 93 -16.39 -2.60 24.06
CA LYS A 93 -16.34 -2.04 22.71
C LYS A 93 -15.03 -2.33 22.00
N SER A 94 -13.94 -2.51 22.76
CA SER A 94 -12.64 -2.83 22.24
C SER A 94 -12.53 -4.33 21.98
N THR A 95 -12.44 -4.72 20.71
CA THR A 95 -12.17 -6.10 20.30
C THR A 95 -10.93 -6.70 20.97
N TYR A 96 -9.90 -5.88 21.20
CA TYR A 96 -8.70 -6.32 21.93
C TYR A 96 -9.01 -6.67 23.38
N LYS A 97 -9.83 -5.86 24.06
CA LYS A 97 -10.20 -6.13 25.46
C LYS A 97 -11.18 -7.29 25.58
N LYS A 98 -12.05 -7.50 24.59
CA LYS A 98 -12.94 -8.67 24.54
C LYS A 98 -12.14 -9.98 24.61
N PHE A 99 -11.02 -10.04 23.89
CA PHE A 99 -10.12 -11.19 23.96
C PHE A 99 -9.57 -11.39 25.38
N ASP A 100 -9.03 -10.34 26.00
CA ASP A 100 -8.46 -10.42 27.36
C ASP A 100 -9.52 -10.87 28.39
N ILE A 101 -10.75 -10.37 28.27
CA ILE A 101 -11.88 -10.78 29.13
C ILE A 101 -12.19 -12.27 28.93
N LEU A 102 -12.25 -12.73 27.67
CA LEU A 102 -12.56 -14.12 27.34
C LEU A 102 -11.48 -15.08 27.88
N GLU A 103 -10.20 -14.72 27.71
CA GLU A 103 -9.05 -15.47 28.21
C GLU A 103 -9.08 -15.57 29.75
N ALA A 104 -9.23 -14.43 30.44
CA ALA A 104 -9.30 -14.40 31.89
C ALA A 104 -10.48 -15.24 32.44
N LYS A 105 -11.65 -15.18 31.80
CA LYS A 105 -12.82 -15.96 32.20
C LYS A 105 -12.64 -17.47 31.99
N LEU A 106 -11.96 -17.86 30.91
CA LEU A 106 -11.59 -19.26 30.71
C LEU A 106 -10.62 -19.73 31.80
N GLU A 107 -9.58 -18.95 32.10
CA GLU A 107 -8.64 -19.28 33.17
C GLU A 107 -9.31 -19.40 34.54
N GLU A 108 -10.22 -18.48 34.88
CA GLU A 108 -10.99 -18.52 36.12
C GLU A 108 -11.79 -19.83 36.24
N LYS A 109 -12.44 -20.26 35.17
CA LYS A 109 -13.18 -21.54 35.17
C LYS A 109 -12.25 -22.76 35.27
N ILE A 110 -11.08 -22.75 34.62
CA ILE A 110 -10.09 -23.83 34.75
C ILE A 110 -9.66 -23.94 36.22
N LYS A 111 -9.23 -22.83 36.83
CA LYS A 111 -8.80 -22.79 38.25
C LYS A 111 -9.92 -23.23 39.19
N ALA A 112 -11.17 -22.86 38.91
CA ALA A 112 -12.32 -23.29 39.71
C ALA A 112 -12.58 -24.81 39.61
N ILE A 113 -12.33 -25.43 38.45
CA ILE A 113 -12.48 -26.88 38.27
C ILE A 113 -11.29 -27.61 38.91
N GLU A 114 -10.06 -27.12 38.75
CA GLU A 114 -8.86 -27.66 39.42
C GLU A 114 -9.01 -27.64 40.96
N ALA A 115 -9.55 -26.55 41.51
CA ALA A 115 -9.84 -26.44 42.94
C ALA A 115 -10.94 -27.42 43.41
N LYS A 116 -11.86 -27.82 42.53
CA LYS A 116 -12.87 -28.86 42.82
C LYS A 116 -12.28 -30.27 42.71
N ALA A 117 -11.42 -30.50 41.72
CA ALA A 117 -10.70 -31.75 41.53
C ALA A 117 -9.84 -32.08 42.75
N SER A 118 -9.02 -31.12 43.20
CA SER A 118 -8.13 -31.27 44.36
C SER A 118 -8.85 -31.49 45.71
N LYS A 119 -10.16 -31.22 45.79
CA LYS A 119 -10.97 -31.37 47.02
C LYS A 119 -11.90 -32.59 46.99
N THR A 120 -11.94 -33.35 45.90
CA THR A 120 -12.85 -34.49 45.76
C THR A 120 -12.14 -35.78 46.17
N ASN A 121 -12.80 -36.62 46.96
CA ASN A 121 -12.30 -37.95 47.35
C ASN A 121 -12.93 -39.08 46.53
N SER A 122 -13.67 -38.74 45.46
CA SER A 122 -14.35 -39.69 44.57
C SER A 122 -13.59 -39.78 43.26
N ALA A 123 -13.08 -40.97 42.95
CA ALA A 123 -12.33 -41.24 41.72
C ALA A 123 -13.15 -40.95 40.44
N GLU A 124 -14.47 -41.17 40.46
CA GLU A 124 -15.36 -40.82 39.35
C GLU A 124 -15.45 -39.31 39.15
N LYS A 125 -15.59 -38.53 40.22
CA LYS A 125 -15.61 -37.06 40.14
C LYS A 125 -14.26 -36.48 39.75
N GLU A 126 -13.17 -37.08 40.22
CA GLU A 126 -11.81 -36.69 39.85
C GLU A 126 -11.56 -36.90 38.35
N ALA A 127 -11.96 -38.05 37.81
CA ALA A 127 -11.91 -38.34 36.39
C ALA A 127 -12.79 -37.37 35.56
N GLU A 128 -13.97 -37.01 36.06
CA GLU A 128 -14.86 -36.05 35.41
C GLU A 128 -14.24 -34.64 35.38
N TYR A 129 -13.68 -34.16 36.49
CA TYR A 129 -13.01 -32.86 36.54
C TYR A 129 -11.75 -32.84 35.68
N GLN A 130 -10.97 -33.91 35.67
CA GLN A 130 -9.79 -34.01 34.82
C GLN A 130 -10.16 -33.93 33.33
N LYS A 131 -11.26 -34.59 32.93
CA LYS A 131 -11.81 -34.49 31.59
C LYS A 131 -12.21 -33.05 31.25
N GLN A 132 -12.89 -32.36 32.17
CA GLN A 132 -13.29 -30.96 31.96
C GLN A 132 -12.07 -30.02 31.85
N ILE A 133 -11.02 -30.22 32.65
CA ILE A 133 -9.76 -29.47 32.58
C ILE A 133 -9.10 -29.65 31.22
N THR A 134 -8.93 -30.91 30.77
CA THR A 134 -8.32 -31.19 29.46
C THR A 134 -9.15 -30.60 28.33
N GLU A 135 -10.48 -30.69 28.41
CA GLU A 135 -11.37 -30.11 27.40
C GLU A 135 -11.30 -28.58 27.37
N MET A 136 -11.13 -27.93 28.52
CA MET A 136 -10.95 -26.47 28.60
C MET A 136 -9.56 -26.02 28.15
N GLN A 137 -8.51 -26.74 28.49
CA GLN A 137 -7.15 -26.46 28.02
C GLN A 137 -7.06 -26.55 26.49
N LYS A 138 -7.71 -27.57 25.90
CA LYS A 138 -7.86 -27.66 24.45
C LYS A 138 -8.57 -26.43 23.87
N LYS A 139 -9.66 -25.99 24.50
CA LYS A 139 -10.41 -24.80 24.05
C LYS A 139 -9.58 -23.50 24.14
N LEU A 140 -8.69 -23.38 25.13
CA LEU A 140 -7.76 -22.25 25.25
C LEU A 140 -6.73 -22.26 24.11
N SER A 141 -6.21 -23.44 23.76
CA SER A 141 -5.33 -23.61 22.59
C SER A 141 -6.05 -23.25 21.28
N ASP A 142 -7.28 -23.75 21.08
CA ASP A 142 -8.10 -23.44 19.89
C ASP A 142 -8.35 -21.93 19.75
N LEU A 143 -8.52 -21.22 20.88
CA LEU A 143 -8.68 -19.77 20.90
C LEU A 143 -7.40 -19.03 20.47
N ALA A 144 -6.24 -19.49 20.94
CA ALA A 144 -4.95 -18.94 20.54
C ALA A 144 -4.68 -19.14 19.03
N ASP A 145 -5.00 -20.32 18.50
CA ASP A 145 -4.90 -20.62 17.07
C ASP A 145 -5.87 -19.78 16.23
N ALA A 146 -7.11 -19.62 16.70
CA ALA A 146 -8.10 -18.76 16.05
C ALA A 146 -7.64 -17.30 15.99
N ARG A 147 -7.03 -16.78 17.07
CA ARG A 147 -6.45 -15.43 17.08
C ARG A 147 -5.35 -15.28 16.03
N LYS A 148 -4.46 -16.26 15.92
CA LYS A 148 -3.37 -16.23 14.92
C LYS A 148 -3.91 -16.22 13.49
N ALA A 149 -4.86 -17.12 13.20
CA ALA A 149 -5.50 -17.18 11.88
C ALA A 149 -6.22 -15.87 11.52
N GLU A 150 -6.86 -15.22 12.49
CA GLU A 150 -7.54 -13.94 12.28
C GLU A 150 -6.55 -12.80 12.02
N VAL A 151 -5.43 -12.73 12.76
CA VAL A 151 -4.35 -11.75 12.51
C VAL A 151 -3.81 -11.89 11.08
N ASP A 152 -3.57 -13.12 10.64
CA ASP A 152 -3.10 -13.40 9.29
C ASP A 152 -4.16 -13.03 8.24
N SER A 153 -5.44 -13.31 8.51
CA SER A 153 -6.56 -12.93 7.62
C SER A 153 -6.72 -11.42 7.48
N VAL A 154 -6.68 -10.68 8.60
CA VAL A 154 -6.74 -9.21 8.61
C VAL A 154 -5.55 -8.63 7.84
N LYS A 155 -4.34 -9.16 8.08
CA LYS A 155 -3.14 -8.74 7.35
C LYS A 155 -3.29 -8.94 5.84
N GLN A 156 -3.76 -10.12 5.42
CA GLN A 156 -4.02 -10.39 4.00
C GLN A 156 -5.10 -9.47 3.42
N MET A 157 -6.17 -9.19 4.16
CA MET A 157 -7.21 -8.26 3.73
C MET A 157 -6.64 -6.86 3.46
N TYR A 158 -5.76 -6.35 4.32
CA TYR A 158 -5.12 -5.05 4.13
C TYR A 158 -4.13 -5.02 2.98
N GLU A 159 -3.27 -6.03 2.86
CA GLU A 159 -2.34 -6.10 1.73
C GLU A 159 -3.11 -6.11 0.41
N ASN A 160 -4.24 -6.83 0.35
CA ASN A 160 -5.13 -6.81 -0.79
C ASN A 160 -5.75 -5.42 -0.99
N GLN A 161 -6.35 -4.80 0.02
CA GLN A 161 -6.96 -3.47 -0.12
C GLN A 161 -5.97 -2.39 -0.57
N ILE A 162 -4.74 -2.39 -0.04
CA ILE A 162 -3.69 -1.45 -0.43
C ILE A 162 -3.25 -1.72 -1.87
N THR A 163 -3.06 -2.98 -2.23
CA THR A 163 -2.75 -3.38 -3.61
C THR A 163 -3.85 -2.92 -4.56
N GLU A 164 -5.11 -3.17 -4.24
CA GLU A 164 -6.28 -2.72 -5.00
C GLU A 164 -6.31 -1.20 -5.17
N MET A 165 -6.03 -0.45 -4.11
CA MET A 165 -5.96 1.01 -4.15
C MET A 165 -4.83 1.50 -5.06
N HIS A 166 -3.64 0.90 -4.99
CA HIS A 166 -2.52 1.22 -5.87
C HIS A 166 -2.87 0.93 -7.34
N VAL A 167 -3.48 -0.23 -7.62
CA VAL A 167 -3.94 -0.57 -8.97
C VAL A 167 -4.98 0.44 -9.45
N LYS A 168 -6.00 0.75 -8.64
CA LYS A 168 -7.03 1.73 -9.00
C LYS A 168 -6.42 3.09 -9.30
N THR A 169 -5.44 3.53 -8.50
CA THR A 169 -4.75 4.81 -8.69
C THR A 169 -3.99 4.84 -10.02
N LEU A 170 -3.23 3.79 -10.30
CA LEU A 170 -2.52 3.62 -11.57
C LEU A 170 -3.46 3.64 -12.77
N LEU A 171 -4.60 2.94 -12.68
CA LEU A 171 -5.59 2.88 -13.76
C LEU A 171 -6.29 4.22 -13.97
N THR A 172 -6.65 4.90 -12.88
CA THR A 172 -7.29 6.22 -12.94
C THR A 172 -6.40 7.26 -13.63
N SER A 173 -5.07 7.13 -13.51
CA SER A 173 -4.13 8.05 -14.16
C SER A 173 -3.92 7.78 -15.66
N LYS A 174 -4.48 6.69 -16.21
CA LYS A 174 -4.32 6.37 -17.63
C LYS A 174 -5.23 7.23 -18.51
N LYS A 175 -4.76 7.51 -19.72
CA LYS A 175 -5.54 8.21 -20.75
C LYS A 175 -6.34 7.20 -21.55
N TYR A 176 -7.63 7.12 -21.30
CA TYR A 176 -8.52 6.20 -22.01
C TYR A 176 -8.99 6.77 -23.35
N ALA A 177 -9.08 5.90 -24.36
CA ALA A 177 -9.56 6.24 -25.69
C ALA A 177 -11.05 6.62 -25.67
N THR A 178 -11.85 5.96 -24.82
CA THR A 178 -13.29 6.20 -24.70
C THR A 178 -13.57 7.34 -23.72
N LYS A 179 -13.52 8.58 -24.24
CA LYS A 179 -13.71 9.81 -23.45
C LYS A 179 -15.16 10.04 -22.99
N ASP A 180 -16.12 9.40 -23.66
CA ASP A 180 -17.55 9.52 -23.33
C ASP A 180 -17.98 8.65 -22.15
N LEU A 181 -17.14 7.70 -21.72
CA LEU A 181 -17.42 6.85 -20.55
C LEU A 181 -16.87 7.49 -19.27
N PRO A 182 -17.60 7.39 -18.13
CA PRO A 182 -17.07 7.77 -16.84
C PRO A 182 -15.77 7.03 -16.52
N ILE A 183 -14.84 7.72 -15.86
CA ILE A 183 -13.51 7.15 -15.54
C ILE A 183 -13.61 5.86 -14.74
N ASP A 184 -14.55 5.75 -13.79
CA ASP A 184 -14.74 4.54 -12.99
C ASP A 184 -15.12 3.31 -13.85
N VAL A 185 -15.92 3.51 -14.92
CA VAL A 185 -16.30 2.44 -15.85
C VAL A 185 -15.08 1.98 -16.65
N ASN A 186 -14.29 2.94 -17.16
CA ASN A 186 -13.04 2.65 -17.85
C ASN A 186 -12.05 1.88 -16.95
N VAL A 187 -11.92 2.29 -15.69
CA VAL A 187 -11.06 1.64 -14.69
C VAL A 187 -11.55 0.22 -14.39
N GLN A 188 -12.87 -0.01 -14.28
CA GLN A 188 -13.42 -1.34 -14.02
C GLN A 188 -13.18 -2.31 -15.19
N VAL A 189 -13.36 -1.84 -16.44
CA VAL A 189 -13.07 -2.65 -17.63
C VAL A 189 -11.57 -2.95 -17.73
N ALA A 190 -10.73 -1.93 -17.52
CA ALA A 190 -9.28 -2.08 -17.50
C ALA A 190 -8.83 -3.10 -16.45
N ARG A 191 -9.40 -3.04 -15.25
CA ARG A 191 -9.07 -3.98 -14.18
C ARG A 191 -9.42 -5.41 -14.57
N THR A 192 -10.61 -5.62 -15.12
CA THR A 192 -11.08 -6.94 -15.56
C THR A 192 -10.13 -7.54 -16.62
N LEU A 193 -9.66 -6.72 -17.56
CA LEU A 193 -8.72 -7.15 -18.59
C LEU A 193 -7.34 -7.48 -18.02
N LEU A 194 -6.87 -6.71 -17.05
CA LEU A 194 -5.61 -7.01 -16.36
C LEU A 194 -5.67 -8.32 -15.59
N ASP A 195 -6.74 -8.57 -14.83
CA ASP A 195 -6.91 -9.81 -14.09
C ASP A 195 -6.94 -11.02 -15.03
N ALA A 196 -7.62 -10.90 -16.18
CA ALA A 196 -7.64 -11.93 -17.21
C ALA A 196 -6.24 -12.17 -17.80
N LYS A 197 -5.49 -11.09 -18.10
CA LYS A 197 -4.15 -11.20 -18.66
C LYS A 197 -3.16 -11.79 -17.65
N LEU A 198 -3.19 -11.38 -16.39
CA LEU A 198 -2.37 -11.93 -15.30
C LEU A 198 -2.58 -13.44 -15.19
N LYS A 199 -3.85 -13.87 -15.18
CA LYS A 199 -4.19 -15.30 -15.13
C LYS A 199 -3.69 -16.05 -16.37
N GLN A 200 -3.83 -15.46 -17.57
CA GLN A 200 -3.34 -16.06 -18.82
C GLN A 200 -1.81 -16.16 -18.85
N SER A 201 -1.11 -15.16 -18.32
CA SER A 201 0.36 -15.11 -18.31
C SER A 201 0.98 -15.89 -17.15
N GLY A 202 0.16 -16.49 -16.26
CA GLY A 202 0.65 -17.14 -15.05
C GLY A 202 1.36 -16.17 -14.12
N ALA A 203 0.99 -14.89 -14.14
CA ALA A 203 1.53 -13.86 -13.27
C ALA A 203 0.55 -13.55 -12.13
N ILE A 204 1.10 -13.17 -10.98
CA ILE A 204 0.35 -12.64 -9.85
C ILE A 204 0.93 -11.28 -9.46
N LEU A 205 0.06 -10.40 -9.00
CA LEU A 205 0.44 -9.11 -8.48
C LEU A 205 0.71 -9.24 -6.98
N VAL A 206 1.89 -8.82 -6.55
CA VAL A 206 2.30 -8.84 -5.13
C VAL A 206 2.86 -7.48 -4.77
N ARG A 207 2.57 -7.02 -3.56
CA ARG A 207 3.20 -5.84 -2.97
C ARG A 207 4.47 -6.27 -2.25
N ASP A 208 5.61 -5.72 -2.67
CA ASP A 208 6.91 -6.05 -2.08
C ASP A 208 7.14 -5.25 -0.77
N ALA A 209 8.20 -5.59 -0.02
CA ALA A 209 8.51 -4.99 1.27
C ALA A 209 8.76 -3.47 1.20
N ASP A 210 9.21 -2.97 0.05
CA ASP A 210 9.38 -1.54 -0.26
C ASP A 210 8.04 -0.83 -0.57
N GLY A 211 6.93 -1.57 -0.62
CA GLY A 211 5.59 -1.07 -0.89
C GLY A 211 5.26 -0.91 -2.38
N THR A 212 6.16 -1.29 -3.28
CA THR A 212 5.94 -1.27 -4.72
C THR A 212 5.15 -2.49 -5.21
N LEU A 213 4.44 -2.33 -6.32
CA LEU A 213 3.74 -3.44 -6.97
C LEU A 213 4.70 -4.19 -7.91
N LYS A 214 4.87 -5.49 -7.67
CA LYS A 214 5.68 -6.38 -8.50
C LYS A 214 4.87 -7.53 -9.06
N LEU A 215 5.28 -7.99 -10.24
CA LEU A 215 4.74 -9.18 -10.85
C LEU A 215 5.61 -10.38 -10.47
N LYS A 216 4.98 -11.39 -9.87
CA LYS A 216 5.59 -12.67 -9.52
C LYS A 216 4.96 -13.79 -10.32
N GLN A 217 5.63 -14.94 -10.38
CA GLN A 217 5.05 -16.10 -11.05
C GLN A 217 4.01 -16.78 -10.15
N ALA A 218 2.84 -17.10 -10.71
CA ALA A 218 1.76 -17.77 -9.98
C ALA A 218 2.19 -19.14 -9.43
N ALA A 219 3.02 -19.87 -10.18
CA ALA A 219 3.51 -21.19 -9.79
C ALA A 219 4.63 -21.12 -8.74
N ASN A 220 5.35 -19.99 -8.66
CA ASN A 220 6.41 -19.78 -7.67
C ASN A 220 6.49 -18.28 -7.32
N PRO A 221 5.76 -17.82 -6.28
CA PRO A 221 5.71 -16.42 -5.88
C PRO A 221 7.05 -15.79 -5.48
N GLU A 222 8.09 -16.60 -5.22
CA GLU A 222 9.44 -16.09 -4.92
C GLU A 222 10.12 -15.54 -6.19
N MET A 223 9.76 -16.05 -7.37
CA MET A 223 10.39 -15.66 -8.64
C MET A 223 9.63 -14.50 -9.31
N ASP A 224 10.41 -13.54 -9.84
CA ASP A 224 9.87 -12.45 -10.64
C ASP A 224 9.28 -12.96 -11.96
N TYR A 225 8.19 -12.32 -12.37
CA TYR A 225 7.64 -12.50 -13.71
C TYR A 225 8.51 -11.75 -14.72
N VAL A 226 8.88 -12.45 -15.79
CA VAL A 226 9.67 -11.91 -16.90
C VAL A 226 8.91 -12.09 -18.21
N ASP A 227 9.19 -11.23 -19.18
CA ASP A 227 8.63 -11.37 -20.53
C ASP A 227 9.32 -12.52 -21.31
N ALA A 228 8.87 -12.73 -22.55
CA ALA A 228 9.44 -13.73 -23.46
C ALA A 228 10.93 -13.47 -23.80
N GLY A 229 11.44 -12.27 -23.54
CA GLY A 229 12.84 -11.89 -23.69
C GLY A 229 13.64 -11.96 -22.38
N TYR A 230 13.07 -12.58 -21.33
CA TYR A 230 13.65 -12.68 -19.98
C TYR A 230 13.93 -11.33 -19.33
N LYS A 231 13.18 -10.28 -19.70
CA LYS A 231 13.29 -8.97 -19.07
C LYS A 231 12.31 -8.85 -17.90
N PRO A 232 12.73 -8.26 -16.76
CA PRO A 232 11.81 -7.90 -15.69
C PRO A 232 10.70 -6.99 -16.22
N VAL A 233 9.46 -7.27 -15.85
CA VAL A 233 8.30 -6.48 -16.26
C VAL A 233 7.70 -5.80 -15.04
N THR A 234 7.65 -4.47 -15.04
CA THR A 234 6.95 -3.74 -13.98
C THR A 234 5.44 -3.88 -14.15
N PHE A 235 4.69 -3.72 -13.06
CA PHE A 235 3.23 -3.74 -13.16
C PHE A 235 2.69 -2.61 -14.07
N ALA A 236 3.34 -1.45 -14.08
CA ALA A 236 2.96 -0.34 -14.96
C ALA A 236 3.11 -0.68 -16.44
N ASP A 237 4.26 -1.24 -16.83
CA ASP A 237 4.52 -1.64 -18.22
C ASP A 237 3.58 -2.75 -18.67
N PHE A 238 3.33 -3.72 -17.79
CA PHE A 238 2.36 -4.79 -18.05
C PHE A 238 0.96 -4.23 -18.26
N ALA A 239 0.56 -3.26 -17.43
CA ALA A 239 -0.74 -2.62 -17.56
C ALA A 239 -0.86 -1.84 -18.86
N ASP A 240 0.13 -1.02 -19.19
CA ASP A 240 0.14 -0.22 -20.42
C ASP A 240 0.09 -1.09 -21.67
N LYS A 241 0.90 -2.15 -21.72
CA LYS A 241 0.89 -3.11 -22.82
C LYS A 241 -0.47 -3.79 -22.95
N THR A 242 -1.04 -4.29 -21.86
CA THR A 242 -2.32 -5.02 -21.88
C THR A 242 -3.48 -4.13 -22.34
N LEU A 243 -3.53 -2.90 -21.83
CA LEU A 243 -4.60 -1.96 -22.16
C LEU A 243 -4.43 -1.38 -23.58
N ALA A 244 -3.20 -1.18 -24.05
CA ALA A 244 -2.91 -0.81 -25.43
C ALA A 244 -3.28 -1.93 -26.43
N GLU A 245 -2.90 -3.19 -26.14
CA GLU A 245 -3.31 -4.37 -26.94
C GLU A 245 -4.83 -4.48 -27.06
N SER A 246 -5.55 -4.07 -26.00
CA SER A 246 -7.01 -4.07 -25.94
C SER A 246 -7.66 -2.79 -26.50
N LYS A 247 -6.87 -1.84 -27.02
CA LYS A 247 -7.32 -0.53 -27.54
C LYS A 247 -8.09 0.33 -26.53
N LEU A 248 -7.82 0.16 -25.23
CA LEU A 248 -8.43 1.00 -24.19
C LEU A 248 -7.71 2.33 -24.00
N LEU A 249 -6.42 2.40 -24.32
CA LEU A 249 -5.64 3.63 -24.15
C LEU A 249 -5.76 4.52 -25.38
N ASP A 250 -5.84 5.83 -25.13
CA ASP A 250 -5.70 6.87 -26.16
C ASP A 250 -4.25 6.88 -26.61
N VAL A 251 -3.93 6.03 -27.57
CA VAL A 251 -2.68 6.10 -28.30
C VAL A 251 -2.80 7.30 -29.22
N SER A 252 -2.39 8.47 -28.74
CA SER A 252 -2.03 9.53 -29.69
C SER A 252 -1.11 8.88 -30.73
N PRO A 253 -1.35 9.04 -32.04
CA PRO A 253 -0.33 8.70 -33.00
C PRO A 253 0.94 9.40 -32.52
N GLU A 254 2.07 8.67 -32.48
CA GLU A 254 3.37 9.32 -32.41
C GLU A 254 3.28 10.54 -33.33
N THR A 255 3.48 11.74 -32.77
CA THR A 255 3.75 12.89 -33.61
C THR A 255 4.77 12.41 -34.63
N PRO A 256 4.49 12.52 -35.95
CA PRO A 256 5.42 12.06 -36.96
C PRO A 256 6.78 12.65 -36.60
N PRO A 257 7.87 11.86 -36.68
CA PRO A 257 9.18 12.31 -36.25
C PRO A 257 9.40 13.68 -36.87
N ALA A 258 9.62 14.69 -36.02
CA ALA A 258 9.87 16.04 -36.49
C ALA A 258 10.91 15.94 -37.61
N PRO A 259 10.69 16.58 -38.78
CA PRO A 259 11.61 16.48 -39.90
C PRO A 259 13.01 16.79 -39.37
N ARG A 260 13.95 15.85 -39.57
CA ARG A 260 15.36 16.03 -39.21
C ARG A 260 15.80 17.37 -39.78
N HIS A 261 15.95 18.37 -38.92
CA HIS A 261 16.61 19.59 -39.29
C HIS A 261 18.04 19.23 -39.65
N GLN A 262 18.36 19.41 -40.94
CA GLN A 262 19.72 19.45 -41.42
C GLN A 262 20.51 20.41 -40.52
N GLN A 263 21.69 19.95 -40.11
CA GLN A 263 22.65 20.73 -39.32
C GLN A 263 22.88 22.09 -40.00
N GLN A 264 22.39 23.16 -39.39
CA GLN A 264 22.90 24.49 -39.68
C GLN A 264 24.22 24.69 -38.90
N PRO A 265 25.23 25.32 -39.52
CA PRO A 265 26.51 25.57 -38.88
C PRO A 265 26.36 26.51 -37.67
N PRO A 266 27.25 26.41 -36.66
CA PRO A 266 27.10 27.13 -35.41
C PRO A 266 27.17 28.64 -35.61
N GLN A 267 26.15 29.37 -35.14
CA GLN A 267 26.25 30.81 -34.95
C GLN A 267 26.94 31.11 -33.61
N THR A 268 28.00 31.90 -33.68
CA THR A 268 28.76 32.41 -32.54
C THR A 268 28.02 33.57 -31.87
N ILE A 269 27.71 33.42 -30.57
CA ILE A 269 27.31 34.54 -29.70
C ILE A 269 28.57 35.03 -28.97
N PRO A 270 28.90 36.33 -28.96
CA PRO A 270 30.07 36.86 -28.26
C PRO A 270 29.81 36.97 -26.76
N GLY A 271 30.73 36.43 -25.95
CA GLY A 271 30.87 36.77 -24.52
C GLY A 271 30.48 35.67 -23.53
N ASN A 272 31.31 34.64 -23.43
CA ASN A 272 31.82 34.03 -22.18
C ASN A 272 32.42 32.65 -22.50
N SER A 273 33.64 32.66 -23.03
CA SER A 273 34.45 31.44 -23.09
C SER A 273 34.97 31.10 -21.70
N VAL A 274 34.66 29.90 -21.23
CA VAL A 274 35.29 29.29 -20.04
C VAL A 274 36.81 29.36 -20.21
N ASN A 275 37.47 30.08 -19.32
CA ASN A 275 38.91 30.32 -19.39
C ASN A 275 39.67 29.06 -18.94
N ARG A 276 39.90 28.13 -19.87
CA ARG A 276 40.52 26.81 -19.62
C ARG A 276 41.88 26.92 -18.90
N GLY A 277 42.63 28.00 -19.12
CA GLY A 277 43.89 28.23 -18.40
C GLY A 277 43.75 28.38 -16.89
N LYS A 278 42.61 28.88 -16.40
CA LYS A 278 42.33 28.95 -14.95
C LYS A 278 41.88 27.60 -14.36
N PHE A 279 41.25 26.76 -15.18
CA PHE A 279 40.84 25.42 -14.77
C PHE A 279 42.05 24.49 -14.67
N ASP A 280 42.96 24.54 -15.65
CA ASP A 280 44.18 23.72 -15.66
C ASP A 280 45.14 24.13 -14.52
N ALA A 281 45.25 25.43 -14.22
CA ALA A 281 46.04 25.92 -13.08
C ALA A 281 45.47 25.47 -11.72
N ALA A 282 44.14 25.46 -11.56
CA ALA A 282 43.49 25.00 -10.33
C ALA A 282 43.63 23.49 -10.13
N LEU A 283 43.56 22.71 -11.21
CA LEU A 283 43.78 21.27 -11.18
C LEU A 283 45.23 20.94 -10.76
N GLN A 284 46.21 21.67 -11.30
CA GLN A 284 47.62 21.43 -11.02
C GLN A 284 48.02 21.83 -9.57
N SER A 285 47.43 22.89 -9.02
CA SER A 285 47.60 23.23 -7.59
C SER A 285 46.97 22.18 -6.67
N SER A 286 45.79 21.65 -7.01
CA SER A 286 45.14 20.61 -6.19
C SER A 286 45.89 19.28 -6.15
N MET A 287 46.68 18.98 -7.19
CA MET A 287 47.50 17.77 -7.24
C MET A 287 48.82 17.92 -6.46
N ALA A 288 49.34 19.14 -6.30
CA ALA A 288 50.55 19.40 -5.52
C ALA A 288 50.30 19.29 -4.00
N ASP A 289 49.12 19.68 -3.53
CA ASP A 289 48.70 19.58 -2.11
C ASP A 289 48.44 18.13 -1.65
N LEU A 290 48.37 17.16 -2.56
CA LEU A 290 48.20 15.74 -2.24
C LEU A 290 49.53 14.98 -2.04
N THR A 291 50.67 15.67 -2.19
CA THR A 291 52.01 15.05 -2.11
C THR A 291 52.95 15.67 -1.08
N ASN A 292 52.43 16.46 -0.13
CA ASN A 292 53.15 16.89 1.08
C ASN A 292 52.40 16.52 2.35
#